data_AF-A0A5J5NAF1-F1
#
_entry.id   AF-A0A5J5NAF1-F1
#
_cell.length_a   1.000
_cell.length_b   1.000
_cell.length_c   1.000
_cell.angle_alpha   90.00
_cell.angle_beta   90.00
_cell.angle_gamma   90.00
#
_symmetry.space_group_name_H-M   'P 1'
#
loop_
_entity.id
_entity.type
_entity.pdbx_description
1 polymer ?
#
loop_
_entity_poly.entity_id
_entity_poly.type
_entity_poly.pdbx_seq_one_letter_code
_entity_poly.pdbx_strand_id
1 'polypeptide(L)'
;MRKTPSLVDLCVRTVIDNVRYLGDVGETDSHLLERILPHCTVDQLLHVETSTKGRDLSSVTDKLWKNFYELQFGRESMKIVIERMKLKKVSFRWRQLYEAKLKDVQEAENKAIDRLKQLYKKEDARKQSRQVQLCTKVPPSSKRSFLLEVDLVTICPC
;
A
#
# COMPACT_ATOMS: atom_id res chain seq x y z
N MET A 1 -40.42 19.62 17.55
CA MET A 1 -40.63 20.28 16.25
C MET A 1 -39.38 20.11 15.40
N ARG A 2 -39.49 19.59 14.16
CA ARG A 2 -38.37 19.57 13.21
C ARG A 2 -38.27 20.99 12.62
N LYS A 3 -37.15 21.68 12.84
CA LYS A 3 -36.89 22.98 12.21
C LYS A 3 -36.80 22.78 10.69
N THR A 4 -37.48 23.62 9.93
CA THR A 4 -37.35 23.62 8.47
C THR A 4 -35.88 23.92 8.13
N PRO A 5 -35.21 23.05 7.35
CA PRO A 5 -33.81 23.28 6.99
C PRO A 5 -33.69 24.56 6.16
N SER A 6 -32.62 25.31 6.37
CA SER A 6 -32.30 26.45 5.52
C SER A 6 -31.88 25.99 4.12
N LEU A 7 -31.88 26.90 3.15
CA LEU A 7 -31.35 26.61 1.81
C LEU A 7 -29.89 26.13 1.88
N VAL A 8 -29.08 26.76 2.74
CA VAL A 8 -27.68 26.38 2.96
C VAL A 8 -27.58 24.93 3.47
N ASP A 9 -28.46 24.54 4.40
CA ASP A 9 -28.45 23.17 4.93
C ASP A 9 -28.82 22.14 3.87
N LEU A 10 -29.76 22.48 2.99
CA LEU A 10 -30.12 21.64 1.85
C LEU A 10 -28.95 21.50 0.87
N CYS A 11 -28.29 22.61 0.51
CA CYS A 11 -27.12 22.59 -0.36
C CYS A 11 -25.97 21.75 0.24
N VAL A 12 -25.66 21.94 1.52
CA VAL A 12 -24.60 21.17 2.21
C VAL A 12 -24.92 19.68 2.18
N ARG A 13 -26.17 19.28 2.45
CA ARG A 13 -26.58 17.87 2.38
C ARG A 13 -26.41 17.29 0.97
N THR A 14 -26.89 18.01 -0.04
CA THR A 14 -26.73 17.58 -1.43
C THR A 14 -25.27 17.41 -1.82
N VAL A 15 -24.38 18.30 -1.36
CA VAL A 15 -22.94 18.18 -1.61
C VAL A 15 -22.35 16.97 -0.89
N ILE A 16 -22.73 16.72 0.37
CA ILE A 16 -22.29 15.54 1.13
C ILE A 16 -22.71 14.25 0.42
N ASP A 17 -23.95 14.17 -0.06
CA ASP A 17 -24.48 13.01 -0.80
C ASP A 17 -23.73 12.77 -2.14
N ASN A 18 -23.11 13.83 -2.67
CA ASN A 18 -22.40 13.82 -3.95
C ASN A 18 -20.90 14.10 -3.81
N VAL A 19 -20.33 13.85 -2.63
CA VAL A 19 -18.93 14.19 -2.30
C VAL A 19 -17.90 13.59 -3.26
N ARG A 20 -18.21 12.46 -3.90
CA ARG A 20 -17.39 11.82 -4.94
C ARG A 20 -17.14 12.67 -6.18
N TYR A 21 -17.97 13.68 -6.43
CA TYR A 21 -17.84 14.62 -7.54
C TYR A 21 -17.22 15.96 -7.13
N LEU A 22 -16.81 16.09 -5.86
CA LEU A 22 -16.19 17.30 -5.35
C LEU A 22 -14.78 17.44 -5.92
N GLY A 23 -14.53 18.56 -6.60
CA GLY A 23 -13.26 18.88 -7.24
C GLY A 23 -12.57 20.08 -6.59
N ASP A 24 -12.32 21.11 -7.40
CA ASP A 24 -11.77 22.39 -6.91
C ASP A 24 -12.78 23.13 -6.02
N VAL A 25 -12.35 23.50 -4.82
CA VAL A 25 -13.16 24.24 -3.83
C VAL A 25 -12.52 25.58 -3.43
N GLY A 26 -11.57 26.10 -4.23
CA GLY A 26 -10.82 27.31 -3.93
C GLY A 26 -11.69 28.54 -3.62
N GLU A 27 -12.83 28.68 -4.30
CA GLU A 27 -13.75 29.81 -4.12
C GLU A 27 -14.80 29.60 -3.02
N THR A 28 -14.84 28.42 -2.39
CA THR A 28 -15.87 28.10 -1.39
C THR A 28 -15.52 28.65 -0.01
N ASP A 29 -16.51 29.16 0.72
CA ASP A 29 -16.27 29.70 2.06
C ASP A 29 -15.80 28.61 3.06
N SER A 30 -14.86 28.97 3.94
CA SER A 30 -14.22 28.05 4.89
C SER A 30 -15.24 27.38 5.81
N HIS A 31 -16.28 28.11 6.22
CA HIS A 31 -17.35 27.58 7.09
C HIS A 31 -18.19 26.48 6.42
N LEU A 32 -18.35 26.52 5.09
CA LEU A 32 -19.03 25.47 4.35
C LEU A 32 -18.11 24.25 4.20
N LEU A 33 -16.83 24.48 3.94
CA LEU A 33 -15.83 23.41 3.87
C LEU A 33 -15.68 22.65 5.20
N GLU A 34 -15.73 23.35 6.33
CA GLU A 34 -15.75 22.74 7.67
C GLU A 34 -16.95 21.80 7.89
N ARG A 35 -18.05 22.00 7.17
CA ARG A 35 -19.24 21.15 7.25
C ARG A 35 -19.23 20.00 6.24
N ILE A 36 -18.60 20.18 5.08
CA ILE A 36 -18.62 19.21 3.98
C ILE A 36 -17.44 18.25 4.07
N LEU A 37 -16.22 18.77 4.24
CA LEU A 37 -14.97 17.99 4.18
C LEU A 37 -14.85 16.88 5.24
N PRO A 38 -15.44 16.97 6.45
CA PRO A 38 -15.42 15.86 7.40
C PRO A 38 -16.12 14.59 6.90
N HIS A 39 -16.98 14.69 5.89
CA HIS A 39 -17.69 13.55 5.30
C HIS A 39 -16.92 12.91 4.12
N CYS A 40 -15.79 13.50 3.70
CA CYS A 40 -14.95 12.94 2.66
C CYS A 40 -14.21 11.68 3.16
N THR A 41 -13.96 10.74 2.26
CA THR A 41 -12.93 9.71 2.48
C THR A 41 -11.53 10.31 2.30
N VAL A 42 -10.49 9.55 2.70
CA VAL A 42 -9.08 9.97 2.52
C VAL A 42 -8.80 10.30 1.05
N ASP A 43 -9.19 9.42 0.12
CA ASP A 43 -8.91 9.60 -1.31
C ASP A 43 -9.65 10.81 -1.89
N GLN A 44 -10.88 11.06 -1.42
CA GLN A 44 -11.66 12.23 -1.82
C GLN A 44 -11.03 13.52 -1.30
N LEU A 45 -10.60 13.55 -0.02
CA LEU A 45 -9.93 14.72 0.54
C LEU A 45 -8.60 14.99 -0.16
N LEU A 46 -7.84 13.94 -0.47
CA LEU A 46 -6.62 14.05 -1.26
C LEU A 46 -6.91 14.62 -2.65
N HIS A 47 -7.94 14.12 -3.33
CA HIS A 47 -8.35 14.62 -4.64
C HIS A 47 -8.69 16.11 -4.60
N VAL A 48 -9.54 16.53 -3.65
CA VAL A 48 -9.94 17.93 -3.47
C VAL A 48 -8.72 18.83 -3.25
N GLU A 49 -7.78 18.43 -2.38
CA GLU A 49 -6.56 19.22 -2.15
C GLU A 49 -5.63 19.26 -3.37
N THR A 50 -5.58 18.21 -4.19
CA THR A 50 -4.78 18.22 -5.42
C THR A 50 -5.43 19.00 -6.56
N SER A 51 -6.77 19.02 -6.60
CA SER A 51 -7.55 19.71 -7.62
C SER A 51 -7.67 21.21 -7.35
N THR A 52 -7.69 21.61 -6.08
CA THR A 52 -7.78 23.02 -5.68
C THR A 52 -6.47 23.76 -5.93
N LYS A 53 -6.50 24.81 -6.75
CA LYS A 53 -5.32 25.63 -7.09
C LYS A 53 -5.44 27.02 -6.48
N GLY A 54 -4.32 27.56 -5.97
CA GLY A 54 -4.24 28.96 -5.54
C GLY A 54 -4.72 29.27 -4.12
N ARG A 55 -5.35 28.33 -3.41
CA ARG A 55 -5.76 28.48 -2.01
C ARG A 55 -5.23 27.35 -1.13
N ASP A 56 -4.66 27.71 0.02
CA ASP A 56 -4.26 26.73 1.03
C ASP A 56 -5.46 26.33 1.89
N LEU A 57 -5.85 25.06 1.82
CA LEU A 57 -6.96 24.48 2.60
C LEU A 57 -6.51 23.95 3.97
N SER A 58 -5.22 24.05 4.29
CA SER A 58 -4.62 23.47 5.50
C SER A 58 -5.31 23.88 6.81
N SER A 59 -5.90 25.07 6.88
CA SER A 59 -6.62 25.54 8.08
C SER A 59 -7.78 24.61 8.47
N VAL A 60 -8.47 24.04 7.47
CA VAL A 60 -9.60 23.14 7.65
C VAL A 60 -9.13 21.69 7.58
N THR A 61 -8.25 21.36 6.63
CA THR A 61 -7.93 19.96 6.32
C THR A 61 -6.88 19.34 7.23
N ASP A 62 -5.98 20.11 7.84
CA ASP A 62 -4.90 19.56 8.67
C ASP A 62 -5.46 18.80 9.89
N LYS A 63 -6.57 19.26 10.47
CA LYS A 63 -7.32 18.56 11.52
C LYS A 63 -7.95 17.25 11.01
N LEU A 64 -8.43 17.23 9.77
CA LEU A 64 -9.00 16.03 9.16
C LEU A 64 -7.92 14.98 8.88
N TRP A 65 -6.78 15.40 8.32
CA TRP A 65 -5.61 14.54 8.12
C TRP A 65 -5.09 13.95 9.42
N LYS A 66 -5.09 14.73 10.50
CA LYS A 66 -4.77 14.25 11.83
C LYS A 66 -5.71 13.11 12.24
N ASN A 67 -7.02 13.28 12.07
CA ASN A 67 -8.01 12.25 12.40
C ASN A 67 -7.86 11.00 11.51
N PHE A 68 -7.61 11.16 10.21
CA PHE A 68 -7.36 10.02 9.31
C PHE A 68 -6.10 9.26 9.69
N TYR A 69 -5.05 9.96 10.11
CA TYR A 69 -3.83 9.32 10.61
C TYR A 69 -4.12 8.45 11.84
N GLU A 70 -4.88 8.97 12.80
CA GLU A 70 -5.29 8.20 13.98
C GLU A 70 -6.14 6.99 13.59
N LEU A 71 -7.11 7.17 12.68
CA LEU A 71 -8.03 6.11 12.27
C LEU A 71 -7.30 4.97 11.56
N GLN A 72 -6.31 5.28 10.71
CA GLN A 72 -5.60 4.30 9.90
C GLN A 72 -4.43 3.64 10.63
N PHE A 73 -3.65 4.41 11.40
CA PHE A 73 -2.42 3.91 12.03
C PHE A 73 -2.52 3.76 13.55
N GLY A 74 -3.64 4.16 14.13
CA GLY A 74 -3.89 4.10 15.57
C GLY A 74 -3.33 5.30 16.36
N ARG A 75 -3.89 5.48 17.55
CA ARG A 75 -3.56 6.57 18.48
C ARG A 75 -2.12 6.51 18.99
N GLU A 76 -1.56 5.32 19.16
CA GLU A 76 -0.19 5.15 19.64
C GLU A 76 0.82 5.66 18.61
N SER A 77 0.65 5.30 17.34
CA SER A 77 1.47 5.80 16.23
C SER A 77 1.40 7.33 16.16
N MET A 78 0.20 7.91 16.26
CA MET A 78 0.03 9.36 16.30
C MET A 78 0.82 10.00 17.45
N LYS A 79 0.71 9.44 18.67
CA LYS A 79 1.37 9.99 19.86
C LYS A 79 2.89 10.03 19.67
N ILE A 80 3.47 8.96 19.13
CA ILE A 80 4.90 8.87 18.82
C ILE A 80 5.31 9.97 17.82
N VAL A 81 4.51 10.21 16.78
CA VAL A 81 4.80 11.27 15.80
C VAL A 81 4.78 12.65 16.44
N ILE A 82 3.78 12.94 17.29
CA ILE A 82 3.69 14.21 18.02
C ILE A 82 4.88 14.40 18.96
N GLU A 83 5.27 13.34 19.69
CA GLU A 83 6.44 13.39 20.59
C GLU A 83 7.74 13.63 19.81
N ARG A 84 7.93 12.95 18.67
CA ARG A 84 9.10 13.16 17.80
C ARG A 84 9.18 14.58 17.25
N MET A 85 8.05 15.16 16.86
CA MET A 85 7.97 16.56 16.43
C MET A 85 8.39 17.52 17.54
N LYS A 86 7.86 17.32 18.74
CA LYS A 86 8.21 18.13 19.92
C LYS A 86 9.70 18.05 20.25
N LEU A 87 10.26 16.84 20.26
CA LEU A 87 11.68 16.61 20.55
C LEU A 87 12.59 17.29 19.52
N LYS A 88 12.24 17.20 18.24
CA LYS A 88 13.01 17.80 17.14
C LYS A 88 12.69 19.28 16.92
N LYS A 89 11.73 19.86 17.65
CA LYS A 89 11.21 21.23 17.49
C LYS A 89 10.79 21.55 16.04
N VAL A 90 10.20 20.58 15.36
CA VAL A 90 9.70 20.71 13.99
C VAL A 90 8.20 20.52 13.95
N SER A 91 7.54 21.19 13.02
CA SER A 91 6.13 20.97 12.70
C SER A 91 6.01 20.60 11.22
N PHE A 92 5.22 19.57 10.94
CA PHE A 92 4.91 19.15 9.58
C PHE A 92 3.40 19.06 9.43
N ARG A 93 2.90 19.23 8.21
CA ARG A 93 1.47 19.05 7.91
C ARG A 93 1.09 17.59 8.10
N TRP A 94 -0.09 17.32 8.65
CA TRP A 94 -0.55 15.96 8.90
C TRP A 94 -0.69 15.14 7.62
N ARG A 95 -1.04 15.79 6.50
CA ARG A 95 -1.03 15.17 5.18
C ARG A 95 0.34 14.58 4.80
N GLN A 96 1.42 15.32 5.01
CA GLN A 96 2.76 14.88 4.65
C GLN A 96 3.19 13.66 5.49
N LEU A 97 2.82 13.66 6.77
CA LEU A 97 3.08 12.52 7.66
C LEU A 97 2.28 11.29 7.25
N TYR A 98 1.04 11.49 6.84
CA TYR A 98 0.17 10.44 6.36
C TYR A 98 0.75 9.80 5.09
N GLU A 99 1.09 10.60 4.08
CA GLU A 99 1.70 10.12 2.84
C GLU A 99 3.04 9.41 3.08
N ALA A 100 3.90 9.95 3.96
CA ALA A 100 5.17 9.32 4.31
C ALA A 100 4.96 7.96 5.00
N LYS A 101 4.05 7.90 5.98
CA LYS A 101 3.75 6.66 6.69
C LYS A 101 3.13 5.61 5.78
N LEU A 102 2.28 6.02 4.84
CA LEU A 102 1.68 5.14 3.85
C LEU A 102 2.75 4.50 2.96
N LYS A 103 3.75 5.27 2.52
CA LYS A 103 4.89 4.75 1.75
C LYS A 103 5.70 3.73 2.56
N ASP A 104 5.98 4.02 3.84
CA ASP A 104 6.70 3.10 4.72
C ASP A 104 5.97 1.76 4.89
N VAL A 105 4.64 1.81 5.05
CA VAL A 105 3.79 0.60 5.17
C VAL A 105 3.82 -0.20 3.87
N GLN A 106 3.62 0.46 2.72
CA GLN A 106 3.65 -0.20 1.42
C GLN A 106 5.01 -0.87 1.13
N GLU A 107 6.11 -0.22 1.51
CA GLU A 107 7.45 -0.79 1.36
C GLU A 107 7.65 -2.02 2.26
N ALA A 108 7.17 -1.96 3.50
CA ALA A 108 7.25 -3.09 4.42
C ALA A 108 6.42 -4.29 3.93
N GLU A 109 5.23 -4.05 3.39
CA GLU A 109 4.37 -5.07 2.76
C GLU A 109 5.06 -5.70 1.55
N ASN A 110 5.61 -4.90 0.65
CA ASN A 110 6.31 -5.39 -0.54
C ASN A 110 7.51 -6.28 -0.14
N LYS A 111 8.29 -5.86 0.86
CA LYS A 111 9.40 -6.68 1.39
C LYS A 111 8.90 -8.00 1.98
N ALA A 112 7.77 -8.00 2.67
CA ALA A 112 7.19 -9.23 3.21
C ALA A 112 6.71 -10.18 2.11
N ILE A 113 6.04 -9.65 1.09
CA ILE A 113 5.61 -10.40 -0.10
C ILE A 113 6.80 -11.01 -0.83
N ASP A 114 7.88 -10.25 -1.01
CA ASP A 114 9.07 -10.75 -1.69
C ASP A 114 9.78 -11.85 -0.89
N ARG A 115 9.88 -11.70 0.44
CA ARG A 115 10.38 -12.76 1.32
C ARG A 115 9.56 -14.04 1.17
N LEU A 116 8.23 -13.92 1.14
CA LEU A 116 7.33 -15.06 0.96
C LEU A 116 7.55 -15.75 -0.39
N LYS A 117 7.64 -14.98 -1.49
CA LYS A 117 7.95 -15.52 -2.83
C LYS A 117 9.27 -16.28 -2.86
N GLN A 118 10.31 -15.78 -2.19
CA GLN A 118 11.60 -16.48 -2.13
C GLN A 118 11.52 -17.80 -1.37
N LEU A 119 10.73 -17.87 -0.29
CA LEU A 119 10.51 -19.12 0.44
C LEU A 119 9.81 -20.17 -0.42
N TYR A 120 8.77 -19.79 -1.17
CA TYR A 120 8.09 -20.71 -2.09
C TYR A 120 9.02 -21.22 -3.19
N LYS A 121 9.79 -20.32 -3.84
CA LYS A 121 10.78 -20.73 -4.86
C LYS A 121 11.81 -21.71 -4.31
N LYS A 122 12.30 -21.47 -3.09
CA LYS A 122 13.25 -22.36 -2.43
C LYS A 122 12.66 -23.75 -2.14
N GLU A 123 11.41 -23.79 -1.68
CA GLU A 123 10.69 -25.05 -1.44
C GLU A 123 10.40 -25.81 -2.73
N ASP A 124 9.99 -25.12 -3.80
CA ASP A 124 9.75 -25.75 -5.10
C ASP A 124 11.04 -26.32 -5.69
N ALA A 125 12.15 -25.59 -5.61
CA ALA A 125 13.47 -26.10 -6.01
C ALA A 125 13.89 -27.33 -5.18
N ARG A 126 13.60 -27.34 -3.88
CA ARG A 126 13.84 -28.49 -2.99
C ARG A 126 13.00 -29.71 -3.35
N LYS A 127 11.77 -29.50 -3.83
CA LYS A 127 10.90 -30.59 -4.31
C LYS A 127 11.37 -31.11 -5.66
N GLN A 128 11.69 -30.22 -6.60
CA GLN A 128 12.20 -30.58 -7.93
C GLN A 128 13.52 -31.35 -7.85
N SER A 129 14.42 -30.99 -6.94
CA SER A 129 15.68 -31.72 -6.76
C SER A 129 15.51 -33.14 -6.23
N ARG A 130 14.37 -33.44 -5.58
CA ARG A 130 14.01 -34.78 -5.09
C ARG A 130 13.18 -35.58 -6.11
N GLN A 131 12.76 -34.95 -7.21
CA GLN A 131 11.99 -35.62 -8.23
C GLN A 131 12.92 -36.53 -9.04
N VAL A 132 12.62 -37.82 -9.06
CA VAL A 132 13.35 -38.81 -9.86
C VAL A 132 13.16 -38.45 -11.34
N GLN A 133 14.26 -38.09 -12.02
CA GLN A 133 14.24 -37.98 -13.48
C GLN A 133 14.09 -39.39 -14.06
N LEU A 134 13.02 -39.59 -14.84
CA LEU A 134 12.89 -40.76 -15.70
C LEU A 134 14.00 -40.67 -16.74
N CYS A 135 15.08 -41.44 -16.55
CA CYS A 135 16.03 -41.69 -17.63
C CYS A 135 15.25 -42.33 -18.78
N THR A 136 15.02 -41.56 -19.84
CA THR A 136 14.63 -42.13 -21.13
C THR A 136 15.75 -43.07 -21.53
N LYS A 137 15.51 -44.38 -21.37
CA LYS A 137 16.38 -45.39 -21.96
C LYS A 137 16.41 -45.11 -23.46
N VAL A 138 17.49 -44.50 -23.92
CA VAL A 138 17.80 -44.44 -25.35
C VAL A 138 17.93 -45.90 -25.78
N PRO A 139 17.15 -46.37 -26.77
CA PRO A 139 17.30 -47.73 -27.26
C PRO A 139 18.76 -47.92 -27.68
N PRO A 140 19.43 -49.02 -27.31
CA PRO A 140 20.80 -49.25 -27.75
C PRO A 140 20.79 -49.21 -29.28
N SER A 141 21.57 -48.27 -29.82
CA SER A 141 21.81 -48.14 -31.25
C SER A 141 22.34 -49.48 -31.76
N SER A 142 21.48 -50.21 -32.44
CA SER A 142 21.84 -51.44 -33.14
C SER A 142 22.95 -51.14 -34.14
N LYS A 143 24.19 -51.53 -33.80
CA LYS A 143 25.21 -52.10 -34.70
C LYS A 143 26.50 -52.49 -33.97
N ARG A 144 26.74 -53.81 -34.00
CA ARG A 144 28.01 -54.56 -34.12
C ARG A 144 28.78 -55.04 -32.87
N SER A 145 28.73 -56.38 -32.77
CA SER A 145 29.79 -57.38 -32.51
C SER A 145 30.48 -57.48 -31.15
N PHE A 146 30.21 -58.63 -30.52
CA PHE A 146 30.98 -59.46 -29.58
C PHE A 146 32.52 -59.25 -29.51
N LEU A 147 33.04 -59.55 -28.29
CA LEU A 147 34.44 -59.76 -27.83
C LEU A 147 35.16 -58.46 -27.39
N LEU A 148 35.83 -58.30 -26.23
CA LEU A 148 36.37 -59.13 -25.14
C LEU A 148 36.55 -58.24 -23.88
N GLU A 149 36.42 -58.85 -22.70
CA GLU A 149 37.28 -58.73 -21.49
C GLU A 149 38.22 -57.50 -21.36
N VAL A 150 38.03 -56.63 -20.35
CA VAL A 150 38.91 -56.40 -19.18
C VAL A 150 38.33 -55.30 -18.26
N ASP A 151 38.48 -55.50 -16.94
CA ASP A 151 38.20 -54.55 -15.86
C ASP A 151 38.87 -53.17 -16.03
N LEU A 152 38.25 -52.10 -15.51
CA LEU A 152 38.89 -51.09 -14.64
C LEU A 152 37.93 -49.94 -14.25
N VAL A 153 37.58 -49.93 -12.96
CA VAL A 153 37.49 -48.79 -12.02
C VAL A 153 37.36 -47.39 -12.64
N THR A 154 36.28 -46.65 -12.33
CA THR A 154 36.40 -45.29 -11.78
C THR A 154 35.17 -44.91 -10.95
N ILE A 155 35.37 -44.84 -9.64
CA ILE A 155 34.54 -44.11 -8.69
C ILE A 155 34.76 -42.61 -8.96
N CYS A 156 33.70 -41.81 -9.10
CA CYS A 156 33.81 -40.35 -9.08
C CYS A 156 32.78 -39.74 -8.09
N PRO A 157 33.14 -38.62 -7.45
CA PRO A 157 32.85 -38.38 -6.04
C PRO A 157 31.73 -37.36 -5.81
N CYS A 158 31.32 -37.30 -4.53
CA CYS A 158 30.40 -36.35 -3.91
C CYS A 158 30.86 -34.89 -4.03
#